data_AF-Q3IV60-F1
#
_entry.id   AF-Q3IV60-F1
#
_cell.length_a   1.000
_cell.length_b   1.000
_cell.length_c   1.000
_cell.angle_alpha   90.00
_cell.angle_beta   90.00
_cell.angle_gamma   90.00
#
_symmetry.space_group_name_H-M   'P 1'
#
loop_
_entity.id
_entity.type
_entity.pdbx_description
1 polymer ?
#
loop_
_entity_poly.entity_id
_entity_poly.type
_entity_poly.pdbx_seq_one_letter_code
_entity_poly.pdbx_strand_id
1 'polypeptide(L)'
;MDIPTLIPAQNNHRVVHFTGNEPPRDFERLEEIAADGIAAARDALALLPLLPTHLFNQLHGVAGELLPHVSDRRLLNGRARQHLEAVVEVINRLRLQVDSEDEALFGEIGRNIIAALDASNRVADLLAAEKEIGWLRGIREPQG
;
A
#
# COMPACT_ATOMS: atom_id res chain seq x y z
N MET A 1 1.41 52.75 44.06
CA MET A 1 2.11 52.63 42.77
C MET A 1 2.65 51.22 42.68
N ASP A 2 2.00 50.39 41.86
CA ASP A 2 2.57 49.18 41.24
C ASP A 2 3.85 49.60 40.45
N ILE A 3 4.88 48.79 40.20
CA ILE A 3 4.96 47.44 39.61
C ILE A 3 6.35 46.81 39.95
N PRO A 4 6.74 45.60 39.50
CA PRO A 4 6.72 44.33 40.23
C PRO A 4 8.13 43.72 40.46
N THR A 5 8.19 42.70 41.30
CA THR A 5 9.34 41.78 41.44
C THR A 5 9.50 40.94 40.17
N LEU A 6 10.42 41.31 39.27
CA LEU A 6 10.83 40.49 38.14
C LEU A 6 11.97 39.55 38.58
N ILE A 7 11.63 38.30 38.89
CA ILE A 7 12.61 37.21 38.95
C ILE A 7 12.74 36.69 37.51
N PRO A 8 13.93 36.75 36.88
CA PRO A 8 14.12 36.17 35.56
C PRO A 8 14.14 34.64 35.70
N ALA A 9 12.99 34.00 35.56
CA ALA A 9 12.90 32.57 35.32
C ALA A 9 13.28 32.30 33.86
N GLN A 10 14.58 32.34 33.54
CA GLN A 10 15.08 31.72 32.31
C GLN A 10 15.00 30.20 32.45
N ASN A 11 13.78 29.68 32.38
CA ASN A 11 13.53 28.25 32.31
C ASN A 11 13.81 27.79 30.87
N ASN A 12 15.10 27.69 30.54
CA ASN A 12 15.62 27.24 29.26
C ASN A 12 15.55 25.71 29.14
N HIS A 13 14.43 25.12 29.56
CA HIS A 13 14.15 23.70 29.31
C HIS A 13 13.76 23.55 27.84
N ARG A 14 14.77 23.43 26.97
CA ARG A 14 14.57 22.91 25.63
C ARG A 14 14.17 21.44 25.77
N VAL A 15 12.88 21.18 25.74
CA VAL A 15 12.35 19.81 25.65
C VAL A 15 12.70 19.31 24.25
N VAL A 16 13.84 18.63 24.15
CA VAL A 16 14.17 17.85 22.96
C VAL A 16 13.45 16.52 23.13
N HIS A 17 12.32 16.37 22.45
CA HIS A 17 11.66 15.08 22.36
C HIS A 17 12.47 14.25 21.37
N PHE A 18 13.37 13.42 21.88
CA PHE A 18 13.95 12.34 21.09
C PHE A 18 12.84 11.31 20.90
N THR A 19 12.08 11.41 19.82
CA THR A 19 11.34 10.25 19.33
C THR A 19 12.39 9.20 19.05
N GLY A 20 12.35 8.11 19.81
CA GLY A 20 13.24 6.97 19.59
C GLY A 20 13.16 6.52 18.13
N ASN A 21 14.12 5.71 17.72
CA ASN A 21 14.13 5.00 16.45
C ASN A 21 12.98 3.96 16.36
N GLU A 22 11.80 4.31 16.87
CA GLU A 22 10.59 3.55 16.67
C GLU A 22 10.21 3.71 15.20
N PRO A 23 9.96 2.60 14.50
CA PRO A 23 9.48 2.68 13.13
C PRO A 23 8.23 3.57 13.11
N PRO A 24 8.12 4.50 12.15
CA PRO A 24 6.96 5.38 12.05
C PRO A 24 5.69 4.53 12.01
N ARG A 25 4.65 5.02 12.69
CA ARG A 25 3.39 4.27 12.77
C ARG A 25 2.83 4.08 11.37
N ASP A 26 2.14 2.99 11.09
CA ASP A 26 1.65 2.67 9.74
C ASP A 26 0.88 3.80 9.06
N PHE A 27 0.18 4.63 9.83
CA PHE A 27 -0.50 5.82 9.32
C PHE A 27 0.47 6.90 8.80
N GLU A 28 1.60 7.11 9.47
CA GLU A 28 2.69 8.01 9.05
C GLU A 28 3.42 7.47 7.80
N ARG A 29 3.28 6.17 7.53
CA ARG A 29 3.90 5.48 6.38
C ARG A 29 2.93 5.23 5.22
N LEU A 30 1.73 5.79 5.25
CA LEU A 30 0.67 5.48 4.27
C LEU A 30 1.15 5.70 2.82
N GLU A 31 1.90 6.78 2.59
CA GLU A 31 2.46 7.10 1.28
C GLU A 31 3.52 6.09 0.83
N GLU A 32 4.37 5.62 1.76
CA GLU A 32 5.37 4.57 1.50
C GLU A 32 4.69 3.26 1.15
N ILE A 33 3.70 2.83 1.94
CA ILE A 33 2.94 1.59 1.70
C ILE A 33 2.27 1.65 0.31
N ALA A 34 1.66 2.78 -0.04
CA ALA A 34 1.07 2.95 -1.36
C ALA A 34 2.11 2.90 -2.50
N ALA A 35 3.27 3.53 -2.31
CA ALA A 35 4.36 3.51 -3.28
C ALA A 35 4.93 2.09 -3.47
N ASP A 36 5.14 1.35 -2.37
CA ASP A 36 5.61 -0.03 -2.37
C ASP A 36 4.62 -0.95 -3.10
N GLY A 37 3.31 -0.79 -2.84
CA GLY A 37 2.28 -1.54 -3.55
C GLY A 37 2.28 -1.28 -5.06
N ILE A 38 2.46 -0.02 -5.48
CA ILE A 38 2.57 0.34 -6.91
C ILE A 38 3.84 -0.25 -7.52
N ALA A 39 4.97 -0.22 -6.80
CA ALA A 39 6.22 -0.81 -7.25
C ALA A 39 6.06 -2.32 -7.45
N ALA A 40 5.52 -3.03 -6.46
CA ALA A 40 5.26 -4.46 -6.55
C ALA A 40 4.34 -4.82 -7.73
N ALA A 41 3.25 -4.07 -7.94
CA ALA A 41 2.37 -4.30 -9.09
C ALA A 41 3.09 -4.09 -10.43
N ARG A 42 3.94 -3.07 -10.52
CA ARG A 42 4.76 -2.81 -11.71
C ARG A 42 5.75 -3.93 -11.97
N ASP A 43 6.42 -4.40 -10.93
CA ASP A 43 7.41 -5.46 -11.03
C ASP A 43 6.75 -6.77 -11.47
N ALA A 44 5.57 -7.11 -10.92
CA ALA A 44 4.77 -8.24 -11.40
C ALA A 44 4.45 -8.13 -12.90
N LEU A 45 3.95 -6.97 -13.35
CA LEU A 45 3.60 -6.76 -14.76
C LEU A 45 4.82 -6.81 -15.69
N ALA A 46 5.98 -6.37 -15.22
CA ALA A 46 7.23 -6.42 -15.98
C ALA A 46 7.77 -7.85 -16.15
N LEU A 47 7.48 -8.75 -15.21
CA LEU A 47 7.89 -10.15 -15.24
C LEU A 47 6.96 -11.03 -16.09
N LEU A 48 5.69 -10.64 -16.29
CA LEU A 48 4.72 -11.44 -17.05
C LEU A 48 5.20 -11.87 -18.44
N PRO A 49 5.81 -11.01 -19.28
CA PRO A 49 6.27 -11.40 -20.63
C PRO A 49 7.39 -12.46 -20.62
N LEU A 50 8.02 -12.72 -19.47
CA LEU A 50 9.06 -13.72 -19.32
C LEU A 50 8.49 -15.13 -19.06
N LEU A 51 7.18 -15.24 -18.80
CA LEU A 51 6.53 -16.53 -18.61
C LEU A 51 6.44 -17.32 -19.91
N PRO A 52 6.40 -18.66 -19.83
CA PRO A 52 6.00 -19.50 -20.95
C PRO A 52 4.65 -19.08 -21.52
N THR A 53 4.51 -19.18 -22.84
CA THR A 53 3.32 -18.73 -23.59
C THR A 53 2.00 -19.24 -23.00
N HIS A 54 1.96 -20.47 -22.50
CA HIS A 54 0.73 -21.06 -21.95
C HIS A 54 0.31 -20.44 -20.60
N LEU A 55 1.26 -20.05 -19.75
CA LEU A 55 0.98 -19.31 -18.50
C LEU A 55 0.71 -17.84 -18.80
N PHE A 56 1.52 -17.23 -19.67
CA PHE A 56 1.34 -15.85 -20.10
C PHE A 56 -0.06 -15.61 -20.66
N ASN A 57 -0.53 -16.43 -21.61
CA ASN A 57 -1.84 -16.25 -22.23
C ASN A 57 -3.00 -16.32 -21.22
N GLN A 58 -2.86 -17.12 -20.16
CA GLN A 58 -3.89 -17.25 -19.14
C GLN A 58 -3.89 -16.06 -18.15
N LEU A 59 -2.73 -15.46 -17.87
CA LEU A 59 -2.60 -14.30 -17.00
C LEU A 59 -2.78 -12.96 -17.71
N HIS A 60 -2.41 -12.87 -18.98
CA HIS A 60 -2.30 -11.61 -19.70
C HIS A 60 -3.63 -10.85 -19.78
N GLY A 61 -4.75 -11.57 -19.97
CA GLY A 61 -6.07 -10.94 -20.02
C GLY A 61 -6.43 -10.22 -18.72
N VAL A 62 -6.32 -10.91 -17.58
CA VAL A 62 -6.66 -10.34 -16.26
C VAL A 62 -5.62 -9.30 -15.80
N ALA A 63 -4.34 -9.51 -16.10
CA ALA A 63 -3.29 -8.54 -15.81
C ALA A 63 -3.39 -7.27 -16.69
N GLY A 64 -3.95 -7.39 -17.90
CA GLY A 64 -4.22 -6.26 -18.79
C GLY A 64 -5.20 -5.25 -18.16
N GLU A 65 -6.18 -5.72 -17.40
CA GLU A 65 -7.12 -4.87 -16.65
C GLU A 65 -6.44 -4.13 -15.47
N LEU A 66 -5.30 -4.65 -14.97
CA LEU A 66 -4.52 -4.01 -13.91
C LEU A 66 -3.61 -2.89 -14.44
N LEU A 67 -3.16 -3.00 -15.70
CA LEU A 67 -2.18 -2.09 -16.29
C LEU A 67 -2.57 -0.59 -16.22
N PRO A 68 -3.82 -0.17 -16.50
CA PRO A 68 -4.22 1.23 -16.38
C PRO A 68 -4.07 1.76 -14.94
N HIS A 69 -4.42 0.93 -13.95
CA HIS A 69 -4.32 1.30 -12.54
C HIS A 69 -2.88 1.52 -12.09
N VAL A 70 -1.95 0.67 -12.57
CA VAL A 70 -0.52 0.80 -12.26
C VAL A 70 0.08 2.02 -12.97
N SER A 71 -0.28 2.22 -14.25
CA SER A 71 0.21 3.35 -15.07
C SER A 71 -0.21 4.71 -14.49
N ASP A 72 -1.46 4.80 -14.05
CA ASP A 72 -2.03 6.01 -13.47
C ASP A 72 -1.70 6.18 -11.97
N ARG A 73 -0.96 5.23 -11.37
CA ARG A 73 -0.66 5.20 -9.91
C ARG A 73 -1.92 5.18 -9.04
N ARG A 74 -2.98 4.52 -9.53
CA ARG A 74 -4.31 4.42 -8.90
C ARG A 74 -4.56 3.01 -8.36
N LEU A 75 -3.66 2.50 -7.52
CA LEU A 75 -3.78 1.15 -6.96
C LEU A 75 -4.74 1.06 -5.75
N LEU A 76 -5.08 2.19 -5.14
CA LEU A 76 -5.82 2.27 -3.87
C LEU A 76 -7.35 2.27 -4.00
N ASN A 77 -7.88 2.23 -5.23
CA ASN A 77 -9.33 2.22 -5.43
C ASN A 77 -9.89 0.79 -5.43
N GLY A 78 -11.19 0.65 -5.14
CA GLY A 78 -11.85 -0.66 -5.05
C GLY A 78 -11.77 -1.49 -6.34
N ARG A 79 -11.77 -0.85 -7.51
CA ARG A 79 -11.66 -1.54 -8.80
C ARG A 79 -10.26 -2.15 -9.00
N ALA A 80 -9.21 -1.41 -8.62
CA ALA A 80 -7.84 -1.91 -8.66
C ALA A 80 -7.66 -3.12 -7.73
N ARG A 81 -8.28 -3.11 -6.54
CA ARG A 81 -8.31 -4.29 -5.64
C ARG A 81 -9.00 -5.49 -6.26
N GLN A 82 -10.18 -5.30 -6.86
CA GLN A 82 -10.89 -6.38 -7.56
C GLN A 82 -10.04 -6.98 -8.69
N HIS A 83 -9.33 -6.15 -9.44
CA HIS A 83 -8.44 -6.64 -10.50
C HIS A 83 -7.22 -7.37 -9.92
N LEU A 84 -6.63 -6.89 -8.82
CA LEU A 84 -5.55 -7.60 -8.11
C LEU A 84 -6.03 -8.98 -7.59
N GLU A 85 -7.20 -9.04 -6.97
CA GLU A 85 -7.83 -10.28 -6.50
C GLU A 85 -8.06 -11.26 -7.66
N ALA A 86 -8.58 -10.78 -8.79
CA ALA A 86 -8.77 -11.61 -9.97
C ALA A 86 -7.43 -12.18 -10.49
N VAL A 87 -6.34 -11.40 -10.48
CA VAL A 87 -5.01 -11.91 -10.83
C VAL A 87 -4.57 -12.99 -9.83
N VAL A 88 -4.75 -12.78 -8.52
CA VAL A 88 -4.42 -13.77 -7.48
C VAL A 88 -5.18 -15.08 -7.70
N GLU A 89 -6.48 -15.03 -8.01
CA GLU A 89 -7.28 -16.21 -8.32
C GLU A 89 -6.72 -17.00 -9.50
N VAL A 90 -6.34 -16.31 -10.59
CA VAL A 90 -5.73 -16.95 -11.75
C VAL A 90 -4.38 -17.57 -11.39
N ILE A 91 -3.53 -16.86 -10.65
CA ILE A 91 -2.23 -17.37 -10.19
C ILE A 91 -2.40 -18.66 -9.38
N ASN A 92 -3.34 -18.67 -8.42
CA ASN A 92 -3.60 -19.84 -7.57
C ASN A 92 -4.08 -21.05 -8.38
N ARG A 93 -4.95 -20.84 -9.37
CA ARG A 93 -5.40 -21.90 -10.27
C ARG A 93 -4.28 -22.45 -11.14
N LEU A 94 -3.41 -21.58 -11.62
CA LEU A 94 -2.30 -21.96 -12.51
C LEU A 94 -1.14 -22.63 -11.79
N ARG A 95 -0.98 -22.40 -10.48
CA ARG A 95 0.15 -22.90 -9.69
C ARG A 95 0.41 -24.41 -9.84
N LEU A 96 -0.63 -25.22 -10.05
CA LEU A 96 -0.51 -26.67 -10.23
C LEU A 96 -0.04 -27.09 -11.64
N GLN A 97 -0.01 -26.16 -12.59
CA GLN A 97 0.38 -26.35 -13.99
C GLN A 97 1.78 -25.79 -14.28
N VAL A 98 2.45 -25.23 -13.27
CA VAL A 98 3.76 -24.60 -13.42
C VAL A 98 4.84 -25.67 -13.34
N ASP A 99 5.65 -25.76 -14.38
CA ASP A 99 6.81 -26.64 -14.40
C ASP A 99 7.90 -26.14 -13.44
N SER A 100 8.73 -27.05 -12.93
CA SER A 100 9.76 -26.72 -11.93
C SER A 100 10.76 -25.66 -12.40
N GLU A 101 10.96 -25.53 -13.72
CA GLU A 101 11.86 -24.52 -14.30
C GLU A 101 11.29 -23.09 -14.21
N ASP A 102 9.97 -22.94 -14.16
CA ASP A 102 9.28 -21.65 -14.11
C ASP A 102 8.80 -21.26 -12.71
N GLU A 103 8.88 -22.18 -11.74
CA GLU A 103 8.33 -22.01 -10.38
C GLU A 103 8.88 -20.77 -9.67
N ALA A 104 10.17 -20.45 -9.86
CA ALA A 104 10.80 -19.29 -9.25
C ALA A 104 10.22 -17.96 -9.77
N LEU A 105 10.14 -17.82 -11.09
CA LEU A 105 9.60 -16.64 -11.77
C LEU A 105 8.10 -16.49 -11.49
N PHE A 106 7.34 -17.58 -11.62
CA PHE A 106 5.91 -17.59 -11.35
C PHE A 106 5.61 -17.25 -9.88
N GLY A 107 6.40 -17.80 -8.95
CA GLY A 107 6.30 -17.48 -7.53
C GLY A 107 6.64 -16.02 -7.23
N GLU A 108 7.59 -15.42 -7.95
CA GLU A 108 7.92 -13.99 -7.81
C GLU A 108 6.78 -13.08 -8.26
N ILE A 109 6.18 -13.37 -9.42
CA ILE A 109 4.98 -12.68 -9.90
C ILE A 109 3.87 -12.77 -8.85
N GLY A 110 3.62 -13.97 -8.32
CA GLY A 110 2.63 -14.18 -7.25
C GLY A 110 2.89 -13.36 -6.00
N ARG A 111 4.13 -13.34 -5.51
CA ARG A 111 4.53 -12.54 -4.34
C ARG A 111 4.31 -11.04 -4.58
N ASN A 112 4.69 -10.55 -5.75
CA ASN A 112 4.56 -9.13 -6.10
C ASN A 112 3.09 -8.70 -6.22
N ILE A 113 2.22 -9.54 -6.80
CA ILE A 113 0.78 -9.28 -6.85
C ILE A 113 0.15 -9.28 -5.45
N ILE A 114 0.53 -10.25 -4.60
CA ILE A 114 0.03 -10.30 -3.21
C ILE A 114 0.48 -9.07 -2.42
N ALA A 115 1.76 -8.68 -2.53
CA ALA A 115 2.27 -7.49 -1.87
C ALA A 115 1.54 -6.22 -2.32
N ALA A 116 1.21 -6.10 -3.61
CA ALA A 116 0.41 -5.00 -4.13
C ALA A 116 -1.02 -4.97 -3.56
N LEU A 117 -1.67 -6.14 -3.45
CA LEU A 117 -3.00 -6.27 -2.86
C LEU A 117 -2.99 -5.94 -1.36
N ASP A 118 -2.04 -6.48 -0.61
CA ASP A 118 -1.89 -6.24 0.83
C ASP A 118 -1.65 -4.76 1.11
N ALA A 119 -0.79 -4.10 0.34
CA ALA A 119 -0.57 -2.65 0.44
C ALA A 119 -1.84 -1.85 0.17
N SER A 120 -2.59 -2.21 -0.89
CA SER A 120 -3.85 -1.53 -1.23
C SER A 120 -4.93 -1.70 -0.15
N ASN A 121 -5.06 -2.90 0.41
CA ASN A 121 -5.95 -3.18 1.54
C ASN A 121 -5.52 -2.43 2.79
N ARG A 122 -4.22 -2.48 3.13
CA ARG A 122 -3.68 -1.82 4.33
C ARG A 122 -3.96 -0.32 4.32
N VAL A 123 -3.74 0.35 3.20
CA VAL A 123 -4.03 1.78 3.06
C VAL A 123 -5.54 2.04 3.19
N ALA A 124 -6.38 1.20 2.59
CA ALA A 124 -7.83 1.34 2.70
C ALA A 124 -8.31 1.19 4.15
N ASP A 125 -7.79 0.20 4.88
CA ASP A 125 -8.12 -0.06 6.28
C ASP A 125 -7.68 1.10 7.18
N LEU A 126 -6.48 1.66 6.94
CA LEU A 126 -5.98 2.82 7.70
C LEU A 126 -6.86 4.06 7.49
N LEU A 127 -7.27 4.34 6.25
CA LEU A 127 -8.16 5.45 5.93
C LEU A 127 -9.58 5.24 6.51
N ALA A 128 -10.09 4.01 6.45
CA ALA A 128 -11.39 3.67 7.05
C ALA A 128 -11.36 3.87 8.57
N ALA A 129 -10.30 3.38 9.23
CA ALA A 129 -10.10 3.56 10.66
C ALA A 129 -9.98 5.04 11.05
N GLU A 130 -9.24 5.84 10.28
CA GLU A 130 -9.15 7.29 10.51
C GLU A 130 -10.51 7.97 10.40
N LYS A 131 -11.28 7.66 9.36
CA LYS A 131 -12.63 8.21 9.15
C LYS A 131 -13.57 7.86 10.30
N GLU A 132 -13.57 6.61 10.75
CA GLU A 132 -14.40 6.15 11.87
C GLU A 132 -14.00 6.83 13.19
N ILE A 133 -12.71 6.92 13.48
CA ILE A 133 -12.20 7.62 14.67
C ILE A 133 -12.52 9.12 14.60
N GLY A 134 -12.37 9.76 13.44
CA GLY A 134 -12.73 11.16 13.22
C GLY A 134 -14.22 11.41 13.48
N TRP A 135 -15.08 10.50 13.01
CA TRP A 135 -16.52 10.54 13.27
C TRP A 135 -16.83 10.44 14.77
N LEU A 136 -16.22 9.49 15.49
CA LEU A 136 -16.36 9.35 16.94
C LEU A 136 -15.84 10.57 17.73
N ARG A 137 -14.88 11.31 17.17
CA ARG A 137 -14.34 12.56 17.74
C ARG A 137 -15.16 13.80 17.38
N GLY A 138 -16.26 13.66 16.63
CA GLY A 138 -17.14 14.77 16.24
C GLY A 138 -16.60 15.61 15.07
N ILE A 139 -15.57 15.15 14.37
CA ILE A 139 -15.07 15.80 13.15
C ILE A 139 -15.99 15.36 12.01
N ARG A 140 -16.88 16.26 11.55
CA ARG A 140 -17.73 16.02 10.38
C ARG A 140 -16.96 16.42 9.12
N GLU A 141 -16.99 15.59 8.07
CA GLU A 141 -16.60 16.04 6.73
C GLU A 141 -17.53 17.21 6.33
N PRO A 142 -17.02 18.32 5.78
CA PRO A 142 -17.86 19.34 5.19
C PRO A 142 -18.66 18.69 4.05
N GLN A 143 -19.98 18.80 4.12
CA GLN A 143 -20.87 18.36 3.03
C GLN A 143 -20.52 19.18 1.79
N GLY A 144 -19.94 18.53 0.79
CA GLY A 144 -19.73 19.04 -0.56
C GLY A 144 -20.72 18.42 -1.52
#